data_AF-A0A0V8QBB0-F1
#
_entry.id   AF-A0A0V8QBB0-F1
#
_cell.length_a   1.000
_cell.length_b   1.000
_cell.length_c   1.000
_cell.angle_alpha   90.00
_cell.angle_beta   90.00
_cell.angle_gamma   90.00
#
_symmetry.space_group_name_H-M   'P 1'
#
loop_
_entity.id
_entity.type
_entity.pdbx_description
1 polymer ?
#
loop_
_entity_poly.entity_id
_entity_poly.type
_entity_poly.pdbx_seq_one_letter_code
_entity_poly.pdbx_strand_id
1 'polypeptide(L)'
;MSNTIKLQGIYGTKEGTPTKKLKVGDVIVWNYGYKSEVVEIIPSKTGKTITFMMKSLESGKINPRKMGSDRLVVVEKKKEEEPKNEVEKAIRNRKETYNGIYSDIGTALDKFRTEELAKFYLEKFGDGGLRYWLEQQIVASEISKLKTV
;
A
#
# COMPACT_ATOMS: atom_id res chain seq x y z
N MET A 1 11.15 19.70 -19.47
CA MET A 1 10.11 19.15 -20.35
C MET A 1 8.91 18.82 -19.49
N SER A 2 7.73 19.35 -19.79
CA SER A 2 6.51 19.05 -19.06
C SER A 2 6.07 17.61 -19.38
N ASN A 3 6.10 16.71 -18.39
CA ASN A 3 5.61 15.34 -18.51
C ASN A 3 4.09 15.29 -18.51
N THR A 4 3.44 16.00 -19.43
CA THR A 4 1.98 16.12 -19.49
C THR A 4 1.45 15.43 -20.74
N ILE A 5 0.41 14.61 -20.57
CA ILE A 5 -0.26 13.88 -21.64
C ILE A 5 -1.67 14.45 -21.80
N LYS A 6 -2.10 14.65 -23.06
CA LYS A 6 -3.50 14.91 -23.38
C LYS A 6 -4.15 13.59 -23.81
N LEU A 7 -5.09 13.11 -23.02
CA LEU A 7 -5.91 11.95 -23.39
C LEU A 7 -7.09 12.41 -24.24
N GLN A 8 -7.39 11.68 -25.30
CA GLN A 8 -8.55 11.97 -26.15
C GLN A 8 -9.83 11.71 -25.35
N GLY A 9 -10.82 12.59 -25.44
CA GLY A 9 -12.08 12.46 -24.70
C GLY A 9 -12.02 12.81 -23.21
N ILE A 10 -10.87 13.29 -22.70
CA ILE A 10 -10.73 13.78 -21.32
C ILE A 10 -10.33 15.25 -21.36
N TYR A 11 -10.97 16.06 -20.52
CA TYR A 11 -10.68 17.49 -20.42
C TYR A 11 -9.34 17.75 -19.71
N GLY A 12 -8.53 18.63 -20.30
CA GLY A 12 -7.25 19.08 -19.74
C GLY A 12 -6.05 18.17 -20.03
N THR A 13 -4.86 18.68 -19.71
CA THR A 13 -3.63 17.88 -19.69
C THR A 13 -3.51 17.18 -18.34
N LYS A 14 -3.05 15.93 -18.36
CA LYS A 14 -2.83 15.12 -17.16
C LYS A 14 -1.34 14.87 -16.96
N GLU A 15 -0.93 14.73 -15.71
CA GLU A 15 0.44 14.34 -15.35
C GLU A 15 0.71 12.91 -15.86
N GLY A 16 1.73 12.76 -16.68
CA GLY A 16 2.19 11.50 -17.23
C GLY A 16 3.23 10.86 -16.32
N THR A 17 2.97 9.63 -15.90
CA THR A 17 3.91 8.80 -15.14
C THR A 17 4.67 7.88 -16.11
N PRO A 18 6.01 7.85 -16.06
CA PRO A 18 6.79 6.89 -16.84
C PRO A 18 6.41 5.46 -16.49
N THR A 19 6.33 4.62 -17.51
CA THR A 19 5.95 3.21 -17.40
C THR A 19 6.86 2.43 -16.46
N LYS A 20 8.15 2.79 -16.35
CA LYS A 20 9.11 2.22 -15.38
C LYS A 20 8.72 2.41 -13.90
N LYS A 21 7.90 3.42 -13.58
CA LYS A 21 7.47 3.73 -12.20
C LYS A 21 6.17 3.03 -11.78
N LEU A 22 5.54 2.30 -12.69
CA LEU A 22 4.29 1.60 -12.42
C LEU A 22 4.50 0.43 -11.45
N LYS A 23 3.51 0.23 -10.59
CA LYS A 23 3.43 -0.91 -9.66
C LYS A 23 2.21 -1.77 -9.98
N VAL A 24 2.27 -3.02 -9.56
CA VAL A 24 1.11 -3.92 -9.59
C VAL A 24 0.01 -3.31 -8.70
N GLY A 25 -1.22 -3.24 -9.21
CA GLY A 25 -2.37 -2.61 -8.57
C GLY A 25 -2.62 -1.14 -8.95
N ASP A 26 -1.75 -0.54 -9.76
CA ASP A 26 -1.97 0.80 -10.33
C ASP A 26 -3.10 0.76 -11.37
N VAL A 27 -3.94 1.81 -11.39
CA VAL A 27 -5.02 1.96 -12.37
C VAL A 27 -4.60 2.99 -13.42
N ILE A 28 -4.46 2.54 -14.65
CA ILE A 28 -4.12 3.37 -15.81
C ILE A 28 -5.40 3.86 -16.47
N VAL A 29 -5.43 5.15 -16.78
CA VAL A 29 -6.51 5.80 -17.53
C VAL A 29 -6.08 5.95 -18.98
N TRP A 30 -6.94 5.46 -19.87
CA TRP A 30 -6.80 5.56 -21.31
C TRP A 30 -7.71 6.64 -21.88
N ASN A 31 -7.69 6.79 -23.20
CA ASN A 31 -8.61 7.67 -23.92
C ASN A 31 -10.07 7.36 -23.55
N TYR A 32 -10.94 8.35 -23.65
CA TYR A 32 -12.37 8.27 -23.33
C TYR A 32 -12.70 7.86 -21.88
N GLY A 33 -11.70 7.81 -20.99
CA GLY A 33 -11.89 7.43 -19.59
C GLY A 33 -11.82 5.93 -19.32
N TYR A 34 -11.51 5.11 -20.32
CA TYR A 34 -11.31 3.66 -20.15
C TYR A 34 -10.24 3.38 -19.09
N LYS A 35 -10.55 2.52 -18.11
CA LYS A 35 -9.63 2.20 -17.01
C LYS A 35 -9.10 0.77 -17.09
N SER A 36 -7.85 0.58 -16.69
CA SER A 36 -7.25 -0.75 -16.61
C SER A 36 -6.31 -0.86 -15.42
N GLU A 37 -6.43 -1.95 -14.67
CA GLU A 37 -5.58 -2.25 -13.52
C GLU A 37 -4.38 -3.11 -13.97
N VAL A 38 -3.20 -2.77 -13.46
CA VAL A 38 -1.97 -3.55 -13.69
C VAL A 38 -1.98 -4.76 -12.76
N VAL A 39 -2.07 -5.97 -13.33
CA VAL A 39 -2.06 -7.23 -12.58
C VAL A 39 -0.64 -7.80 -12.48
N GLU A 40 0.15 -7.68 -13.53
CA GLU A 40 1.50 -8.24 -13.59
C GLU A 40 2.42 -7.37 -14.46
N ILE A 41 3.71 -7.38 -14.12
CA ILE A 41 4.75 -6.61 -14.82
C ILE A 41 5.90 -7.55 -15.18
N ILE A 42 6.13 -7.74 -16.47
CA ILE A 42 7.20 -8.60 -17.01
C ILE A 42 8.20 -7.72 -17.78
N PRO A 43 9.33 -7.32 -17.17
CA PRO A 43 10.36 -6.55 -17.85
C PRO A 43 11.14 -7.43 -18.86
N SER A 44 11.58 -6.85 -19.98
CA SER A 44 12.47 -7.55 -20.91
C SER A 44 13.91 -7.62 -20.37
N LYS A 45 14.69 -8.60 -20.86
CA LYS A 45 16.13 -8.76 -20.52
C LYS A 45 16.95 -7.48 -20.75
N THR A 46 16.55 -6.64 -21.70
CA THR A 46 17.19 -5.36 -22.04
C THR A 46 16.62 -4.14 -21.30
N GLY A 47 15.54 -4.30 -20.51
CA GLY A 47 14.91 -3.22 -19.73
C GLY A 47 14.22 -2.11 -20.54
N LYS A 48 14.40 -2.09 -21.87
CA LYS A 48 13.82 -1.09 -22.78
C LYS A 48 12.31 -1.23 -22.97
N THR A 49 11.78 -2.45 -22.80
CA THR A 49 10.36 -2.74 -22.97
C THR A 49 9.84 -3.53 -21.79
N ILE A 50 8.64 -3.21 -21.35
CA ILE A 50 7.96 -3.87 -20.24
C ILE A 50 6.60 -4.36 -20.76
N THR A 51 6.29 -5.63 -20.51
CA THR A 51 5.00 -6.24 -20.83
C THR A 51 4.13 -6.21 -19.58
N PHE A 52 2.96 -5.58 -19.66
CA PHE A 52 2.00 -5.48 -18.58
C PHE A 52 0.82 -6.40 -18.85
N MET A 53 0.42 -7.19 -17.86
CA MET A 53 -0.88 -7.86 -17.88
C MET A 53 -1.89 -6.91 -17.27
N MET A 54 -2.85 -6.48 -18.08
CA MET A 54 -3.78 -5.42 -17.68
C MET A 54 -5.20 -5.95 -17.67
N LYS A 55 -5.88 -5.79 -16.54
CA LYS A 55 -7.30 -6.10 -16.39
C LYS A 55 -8.12 -4.86 -16.72
N SER A 56 -8.94 -4.93 -17.76
CA SER A 56 -9.90 -3.87 -18.07
C SER A 56 -10.99 -3.85 -16.98
N LEU A 57 -11.28 -2.69 -16.40
CA LEU A 57 -12.34 -2.56 -15.38
C LEU A 57 -13.74 -2.73 -15.97
N GLU A 58 -13.91 -2.46 -17.25
CA GLU A 58 -15.23 -2.54 -17.91
C GLU A 58 -15.56 -3.94 -18.41
N SER A 59 -14.58 -4.61 -19.02
CA SER A 59 -14.79 -5.92 -19.62
C SER A 59 -14.33 -7.07 -18.71
N GLY A 60 -13.57 -6.77 -17.65
CA GLY A 60 -12.96 -7.76 -16.77
C GLY A 60 -11.85 -8.60 -17.42
N LYS A 61 -11.60 -8.42 -18.73
CA LYS A 61 -10.63 -9.21 -19.51
C LYS A 61 -9.20 -8.78 -19.18
N ILE A 62 -8.33 -9.78 -19.08
CA ILE A 62 -6.90 -9.57 -18.88
C ILE A 62 -6.21 -9.67 -20.24
N ASN A 63 -5.54 -8.60 -20.65
CA ASN A 63 -4.82 -8.55 -21.92
C ASN A 63 -3.36 -8.14 -21.71
N PRO A 64 -2.40 -8.79 -22.39
CA PRO A 64 -1.02 -8.36 -22.38
C PRO A 64 -0.85 -7.09 -23.22
N ARG A 65 -0.08 -6.12 -22.71
CA ARG A 65 0.31 -4.91 -23.45
C ARG A 65 1.80 -4.63 -23.25
N LYS A 66 2.54 -4.58 -24.35
CA LYS A 66 3.97 -4.23 -24.36
C LYS A 66 4.14 -2.73 -24.54
N MET A 67 4.91 -2.10 -23.66
CA MET A 67 5.20 -0.66 -23.69
C MET A 67 6.71 -0.40 -23.52
N GLY A 68 7.19 0.73 -24.02
CA GLY A 68 8.55 1.19 -23.74
C GLY A 68 8.68 1.68 -22.31
N SER A 69 9.86 1.51 -21.69
CA SER A 69 10.15 1.91 -20.30
C SER A 69 9.84 3.38 -20.01
N ASP A 70 10.11 4.25 -20.98
CA ASP A 70 9.99 5.70 -20.84
C ASP A 70 8.66 6.26 -21.37
N ARG A 71 7.76 5.37 -21.83
CA ARG A 71 6.44 5.80 -22.29
C ARG A 71 5.67 6.39 -21.09
N LEU A 72 5.11 7.58 -21.28
CA LEU A 72 4.29 8.22 -20.26
C LEU A 72 2.86 7.64 -20.34
N VAL A 73 2.28 7.34 -19.19
CA VAL A 73 0.87 6.93 -19.03
C VAL A 73 0.21 7.73 -17.92
N VAL A 74 -1.09 7.93 -17.99
CA VAL A 74 -1.84 8.59 -16.91
C VAL A 74 -2.28 7.53 -15.92
N VAL A 75 -1.80 7.63 -14.68
CA VAL A 75 -2.21 6.77 -13.59
C VAL A 75 -3.23 7.53 -12.76
N GLU A 76 -4.39 6.92 -12.52
CA GLU A 76 -5.29 7.41 -11.49
C GLU A 76 -4.61 7.17 -10.15
N LYS A 77 -4.13 8.24 -9.51
CA LYS A 77 -3.66 8.17 -8.13
C LYS A 77 -4.86 7.64 -7.33
N LYS A 78 -4.83 6.37 -6.93
CA LYS A 78 -5.72 5.86 -5.88
C LYS A 78 -5.53 6.86 -4.75
N LYS A 79 -6.58 7.64 -4.45
CA LYS A 79 -6.62 8.36 -3.17
C LYS A 79 -6.31 7.28 -2.16
N GLU A 80 -5.23 7.45 -1.38
CA GLU A 80 -4.98 6.55 -0.27
C GLU A 80 -6.32 6.40 0.44
N GLU A 81 -6.87 5.19 0.44
CA GLU A 81 -8.14 4.96 1.13
C GLU A 81 -7.94 5.53 2.53
N GLU A 82 -8.79 6.49 2.90
CA GLU A 82 -8.70 7.05 4.24
C GLU A 82 -8.61 5.88 5.21
N PRO A 83 -7.65 5.89 6.15
CA PRO A 83 -7.47 4.76 7.03
C PRO A 83 -8.81 4.48 7.67
N LYS A 84 -9.40 3.31 7.40
CA LYS A 84 -10.75 2.98 7.90
C LYS A 84 -10.79 3.01 9.43
N ASN A 85 -9.62 2.91 10.07
CA ASN A 85 -9.46 2.83 11.50
C ASN A 85 -8.82 4.13 12.08
N GLU A 86 -9.42 4.66 13.14
CA GLU A 86 -9.01 5.93 13.77
C GLU A 86 -7.58 5.87 14.32
N VAL A 87 -7.14 4.68 14.71
CA VAL A 87 -5.78 4.39 15.19
C VAL A 87 -4.72 4.66 14.09
N GLU A 88 -4.97 4.26 12.84
CA GLU A 88 -4.05 4.56 11.73
C GLU A 88 -4.01 6.04 11.40
N LYS A 89 -5.15 6.73 11.50
CA LYS A 89 -5.20 8.19 11.33
C LYS A 89 -4.33 8.88 12.38
N ALA A 90 -4.37 8.42 13.63
CA ALA A 90 -3.53 8.97 14.71
C ALA A 90 -2.03 8.73 14.50
N ILE A 91 -1.63 7.53 14.06
CA ILE A 91 -0.22 7.22 13.78
C ILE A 91 0.32 8.07 12.62
N ARG A 92 -0.48 8.28 11.56
CA ARG A 92 -0.07 9.09 10.40
C ARG A 92 -0.01 10.59 10.72
N ASN A 93 -0.97 11.09 11.48
CA ASN A 93 -1.06 12.51 11.85
C ASN A 93 -0.32 12.84 13.16
N ARG A 94 0.53 11.95 13.66
CA ARG A 94 1.27 12.17 14.91
C ARG A 94 2.20 13.38 14.79
N LYS A 95 2.36 14.11 15.89
CA LYS A 95 3.35 15.20 15.98
C LYS A 95 4.73 14.59 16.13
N GLU A 96 5.63 14.86 15.18
CA GLU A 96 7.02 14.43 15.30
C GLU A 96 7.75 15.35 16.29
N THR A 97 8.28 14.77 17.35
CA THR A 97 9.02 15.50 18.38
C THR A 97 10.46 15.01 18.46
N TYR A 98 11.32 15.75 19.17
CA TYR A 98 12.71 15.35 19.35
C TYR A 98 12.87 14.04 20.15
N ASN A 99 11.81 13.59 20.84
CA ASN A 99 11.78 12.37 21.65
C ASN A 99 11.78 11.08 20.80
N GLY A 100 11.62 11.22 19.48
CA GLY A 100 11.75 10.12 18.53
C GLY A 100 10.45 9.35 18.28
N ILE A 101 10.51 8.49 17.25
CA ILE A 101 9.34 7.85 16.63
C ILE A 101 8.51 7.04 17.63
N TYR A 102 9.14 6.29 18.53
CA TYR A 102 8.42 5.47 19.50
C TYR A 102 7.63 6.31 20.52
N SER A 103 8.20 7.43 20.98
CA SER A 103 7.54 8.35 21.92
C SER A 103 6.36 9.04 21.25
N ASP A 104 6.53 9.46 20.00
CA ASP A 104 5.48 10.12 19.22
C ASP A 104 4.31 9.18 18.93
N ILE A 105 4.61 7.92 18.56
CA ILE A 105 3.59 6.88 18.37
C ILE A 105 2.88 6.59 19.71
N GLY A 106 3.63 6.42 20.80
CA GLY A 106 3.04 6.19 22.13
C GLY A 106 2.06 7.30 22.53
N THR A 107 2.46 8.56 22.36
CA THR A 107 1.62 9.73 22.66
C THR A 107 0.39 9.81 21.76
N ALA A 108 0.52 9.42 20.49
CA ALA A 108 -0.61 9.37 19.57
C ALA A 108 -1.61 8.26 19.90
N LEU A 109 -1.11 7.12 20.43
CA LEU A 109 -1.92 5.96 20.78
C LEU A 109 -2.53 6.01 22.18
N ASP A 110 -2.00 6.85 23.07
CA ASP A 110 -2.46 7.02 24.46
C ASP A 110 -3.93 7.46 24.60
N LYS A 111 -4.49 8.03 23.53
CA LYS A 111 -5.89 8.49 23.48
C LYS A 111 -6.90 7.35 23.26
N PHE A 112 -6.44 6.16 22.88
CA PHE A 112 -7.30 5.03 22.56
C PHE A 112 -7.40 4.05 23.71
N ARG A 113 -8.52 3.34 23.79
CA ARG A 113 -8.68 2.27 24.78
C ARG A 113 -7.85 1.05 24.38
N THR A 114 -7.37 0.32 25.38
CA THR A 114 -6.60 -0.92 25.16
C THR A 114 -7.35 -1.93 24.28
N GLU A 115 -8.67 -2.03 24.43
CA GLU A 115 -9.54 -2.90 23.63
C GLU A 115 -9.55 -2.53 22.14
N GLU A 116 -9.54 -1.22 21.83
CA GLU A 116 -9.55 -0.70 20.45
C GLU A 116 -8.19 -0.96 19.79
N LEU A 117 -7.11 -0.73 20.52
CA LEU A 117 -5.75 -1.03 20.09
C LEU A 117 -5.55 -2.54 19.86
N ALA A 118 -6.09 -3.39 20.73
CA ALA A 118 -6.01 -4.83 20.60
C ALA A 118 -6.76 -5.33 19.35
N LYS A 119 -7.98 -4.84 19.12
CA LYS A 119 -8.76 -5.14 17.90
C LYS A 119 -8.03 -4.69 16.65
N PHE A 120 -7.48 -3.47 16.66
CA PHE A 120 -6.68 -2.93 15.56
C PHE A 120 -5.46 -3.81 15.24
N TYR A 121 -4.72 -4.22 16.26
CA TYR A 121 -3.55 -5.09 16.10
C TYR A 121 -3.93 -6.46 15.54
N LEU A 122 -5.01 -7.06 16.05
CA LEU A 122 -5.53 -8.34 15.56
C LEU A 122 -5.97 -8.27 14.09
N GLU A 123 -6.65 -7.20 13.68
CA GLU A 123 -7.09 -7.00 12.31
C GLU A 123 -5.92 -6.80 11.34
N LYS A 124 -4.87 -6.08 11.76
CA LYS A 124 -3.73 -5.73 10.90
C LYS A 124 -2.66 -6.81 10.81
N PHE A 125 -2.33 -7.45 11.93
CA PHE A 125 -1.21 -8.38 12.03
C PHE A 125 -1.66 -9.84 12.19
N GLY A 126 -2.97 -10.07 12.32
CA GLY A 126 -3.54 -11.38 12.57
C GLY A 126 -3.27 -11.89 13.98
N ASP A 127 -3.81 -13.08 14.26
CA ASP A 127 -3.73 -13.70 15.59
C ASP A 127 -2.33 -14.26 15.91
N GLY A 128 -1.48 -14.42 14.89
CA GLY A 128 -0.16 -15.03 15.03
C GLY A 128 0.76 -14.28 16.01
N GLY A 129 0.72 -12.95 15.99
CA GLY A 129 1.55 -12.13 16.89
C GLY A 129 1.11 -12.20 18.35
N LEU A 130 -0.20 -12.14 18.59
CA LEU A 130 -0.77 -12.21 19.95
C LEU A 130 -0.57 -13.60 20.55
N ARG A 131 -0.82 -14.65 19.76
CA ARG A 131 -0.59 -16.03 20.13
C ARG A 131 0.87 -16.30 20.45
N TYR A 132 1.80 -15.87 19.59
CA TYR A 132 3.23 -16.04 19.84
C TYR A 132 3.66 -15.36 21.14
N TRP A 133 3.19 -14.13 21.39
CA TRP A 133 3.49 -13.42 22.63
C TRP A 133 2.96 -14.14 23.87
N LEU A 134 1.71 -14.64 23.84
CA LEU A 134 1.12 -15.45 24.90
C LEU A 134 1.91 -16.75 25.15
N GLU A 135 2.28 -17.46 24.09
CA GLU A 135 3.11 -18.67 24.17
C GLU A 135 4.46 -18.38 24.84
N GLN A 136 5.11 -17.25 24.49
CA GLN A 136 6.37 -16.84 25.13
C GLN A 136 6.19 -16.54 26.63
N GLN A 137 5.12 -15.86 27.03
CA GLN A 137 4.85 -15.57 28.45
C GLN A 137 4.60 -16.84 29.26
N ILE A 138 3.84 -17.78 28.71
CA ILE A 138 3.57 -19.08 29.35
C ILE A 138 4.87 -19.87 29.52
N VAL A 139 5.68 -19.98 28.47
CA VAL A 139 6.98 -20.67 28.52
C VAL A 139 7.92 -20.03 29.55
N ALA A 140 8.01 -18.69 29.58
CA ALA A 140 8.84 -17.98 30.55
C ALA A 140 8.37 -18.21 32.00
N SER A 141 7.06 -18.25 32.24
CA SER A 141 6.48 -18.57 33.55
C SER A 141 6.87 -19.98 34.00
N GLU A 142 6.80 -20.96 33.10
CA GLU A 142 7.12 -22.35 33.42
C GLU A 142 8.60 -22.57 33.69
N ILE A 143 9.49 -21.94 32.91
CA ILE A 143 10.94 -21.89 33.19
C ILE A 143 11.22 -21.29 34.57
N SER A 144 10.47 -20.26 34.96
CA SER A 144 10.67 -19.60 36.25
C SER A 144 10.28 -20.51 37.41
N LYS A 145 9.19 -21.28 37.29
CA LYS A 145 8.81 -22.30 38.28
C LYS A 145 9.88 -23.37 38.43
N LEU A 146 10.44 -23.86 37.32
CA LEU A 146 11.51 -24.86 37.32
C LEU A 146 12.82 -24.36 37.95
N LYS A 147 13.09 -23.05 37.90
CA LYS A 147 14.26 -22.43 38.55
C LYS A 147 14.08 -22.16 40.06
N THR A 148 12.86 -22.26 40.57
CA THR A 148 12.54 -21.98 41.98
C THR A 148 12.53 -23.25 42.84
N VAL A 149 12.94 -24.39 42.26
CA VAL A 149 13.20 -25.68 42.92
C VAL A 149 14.70 -25.90 42.98
#